data_AF-A0A483AH71-F1
#
_entry.id   AF-A0A483AH71-F1
#
_cell.length_a   1.000
_cell.length_b   1.000
_cell.length_c   1.000
_cell.angle_alpha   90.00
_cell.angle_beta   90.00
_cell.angle_gamma   90.00
#
_symmetry.space_group_name_H-M   'P 1'
#
loop_
_entity.id
_entity.type
_entity.pdbx_description
1 polymer ?
#
loop_
_entity_poly.entity_id
_entity_poly.type
_entity_poly.pdbx_seq_one_letter_code
_entity_poly.pdbx_strand_id
1 'polypeptide(L)'
;MGQTYGVPVNEIVEGIKHGVRKVNIDTDLRMASTGAVRKHLIENTANFDPRKFLKEATNAMSDICAARFEAFGSAGNADKIKVSSLDTMSQRYLSGELDAQIK
;
A
#
# COMPACT_ATOMS: atom_id res chain seq x y z
N MET A 1 -18.95 5.80 12.41
CA MET A 1 -17.63 6.24 12.92
C MET A 1 -17.78 7.66 13.40
N GLY A 2 -17.17 8.01 14.53
CA GLY A 2 -17.05 9.42 14.93
C GLY A 2 -16.15 10.18 13.96
N GLN A 3 -16.19 11.51 14.03
CA GLN A 3 -15.34 12.37 13.22
C GLN A 3 -13.86 12.15 13.58
N THR A 4 -13.02 11.93 12.56
CA THR A 4 -11.57 11.75 12.70
C THR A 4 -10.90 12.03 11.36
N TYR A 5 -9.56 12.17 11.35
CA TYR A 5 -8.78 12.52 10.16
C TYR A 5 -7.55 11.60 10.04
N GLY A 6 -7.18 11.31 8.79
CA GLY A 6 -5.93 10.62 8.46
C GLY A 6 -4.77 11.58 8.19
N VAL A 7 -3.62 11.04 7.79
CA VAL A 7 -2.49 11.85 7.30
C VAL A 7 -2.78 12.26 5.86
N PRO A 8 -2.74 13.56 5.51
CA PRO A 8 -2.95 14.02 4.14
C PRO A 8 -1.91 13.44 3.17
N VAL A 9 -2.35 13.03 1.98
CA VAL A 9 -1.46 12.42 0.97
C VAL A 9 -0.36 13.38 0.54
N ASN A 10 -0.64 14.68 0.44
CA ASN A 10 0.34 15.70 0.08
C ASN A 10 1.49 15.81 1.11
N GLU A 11 1.21 15.63 2.40
CA GLU A 11 2.23 15.62 3.45
C GLU A 11 3.12 14.37 3.36
N ILE A 12 2.52 13.23 3.00
CA ILE A 12 3.29 11.99 2.74
C ILE A 12 4.22 12.19 1.54
N VAL A 13 3.71 12.79 0.45
CA VAL A 13 4.51 13.13 -0.73
C VAL A 13 5.64 14.10 -0.38
N GLU A 14 5.40 15.06 0.50
CA GLU A 14 6.44 15.96 1.00
C GLU A 14 7.51 15.21 1.80
N GLY A 15 7.12 14.28 2.67
CA GLY A 15 8.06 13.39 3.35
C GLY A 15 8.90 12.52 2.39
N ILE A 16 8.31 12.08 1.26
CA ILE A 16 9.02 11.30 0.23
C ILE A 16 10.13 12.14 -0.43
N LYS A 17 9.91 13.45 -0.64
CA LYS A 17 10.96 14.36 -1.13
C LYS A 17 12.13 14.48 -0.14
N HIS A 18 11.86 14.28 1.15
CA HIS A 18 12.82 14.38 2.24
C HIS A 18 13.39 13.04 2.73
N GLY A 19 13.20 11.96 1.97
CA GLY A 19 13.88 10.68 2.23
C GLY A 19 13.02 9.57 2.82
N VAL A 20 11.70 9.77 3.00
CA VAL A 20 10.80 8.66 3.31
C VAL A 20 10.73 7.72 2.09
N ARG A 21 11.09 6.44 2.28
CA ARG A 21 11.07 5.41 1.21
C ARG A 21 10.11 4.25 1.48
N LYS A 22 9.45 4.22 2.65
CA LYS A 22 8.45 3.22 3.03
C LYS A 22 7.31 3.90 3.79
N VAL A 23 6.08 3.75 3.29
CA VAL A 23 4.85 4.31 3.88
C VAL A 23 3.94 3.15 4.28
N ASN A 24 3.52 3.11 5.55
CA ASN A 24 2.64 2.05 6.05
C ASN A 24 1.17 2.48 5.96
N ILE A 25 0.32 1.65 5.35
CA ILE A 25 -1.11 1.92 5.16
C ILE A 25 -1.90 0.66 5.52
N ASP A 26 -2.81 0.76 6.48
CA ASP A 26 -3.63 -0.37 6.96
C ASP A 26 -5.09 0.06 7.16
N THR A 27 -5.33 1.10 7.97
CA THR A 27 -6.68 1.60 8.27
C THR A 27 -7.50 1.93 7.01
N ASP A 28 -6.89 2.55 6.00
CA ASP A 28 -7.56 2.86 4.73
C ASP A 28 -8.13 1.59 4.07
N LEU A 29 -7.37 0.50 4.07
CA LEU A 29 -7.78 -0.77 3.47
C LEU A 29 -8.92 -1.43 4.25
N ARG A 30 -8.84 -1.38 5.60
CA ARG A 30 -9.91 -1.87 6.48
C ARG A 30 -11.21 -1.11 6.26
N MET A 31 -11.14 0.21 6.12
CA MET A 31 -12.29 1.06 5.87
C MET A 31 -12.88 0.82 4.48
N ALA A 32 -12.05 0.74 3.44
CA ALA A 32 -12.48 0.44 2.08
C ALA A 32 -13.19 -0.91 2.00
N SER A 33 -12.57 -1.97 2.55
CA SER A 33 -13.15 -3.31 2.62
C SER A 33 -14.48 -3.33 3.37
N THR A 34 -14.52 -2.76 4.59
CA THR A 34 -15.74 -2.74 5.40
C THR A 34 -16.87 -1.97 4.72
N GLY A 35 -16.55 -0.83 4.10
CA GLY A 35 -17.52 -0.02 3.36
C GLY A 35 -18.10 -0.76 2.16
N ALA A 36 -17.23 -1.39 1.35
CA ALA A 36 -17.63 -2.15 0.17
C ALA A 36 -18.51 -3.36 0.55
N VAL A 37 -18.13 -4.13 1.57
CA VAL A 37 -18.94 -5.27 2.05
C VAL A 37 -20.31 -4.81 2.53
N ARG A 38 -20.37 -3.75 3.34
CA ARG A 38 -21.63 -3.20 3.85
C ARG A 38 -22.55 -2.76 2.71
N LYS A 39 -22.00 -2.02 1.73
CA LYS A 39 -22.74 -1.57 0.56
C LYS A 39 -23.30 -2.76 -0.22
N HIS A 40 -22.46 -3.75 -0.54
CA HIS A 40 -22.87 -4.94 -1.31
C HIS A 40 -24.01 -5.70 -0.64
N LEU A 41 -23.93 -5.93 0.67
CA LEU A 41 -24.95 -6.68 1.41
C LEU A 41 -26.28 -5.92 1.54
N ILE A 42 -26.25 -4.59 1.59
CA ILE A 42 -27.47 -3.75 1.60
C ILE A 42 -28.12 -3.74 0.20
N GLU A 43 -27.33 -3.64 -0.86
CA GLU A 43 -27.82 -3.59 -2.25
C GLU A 43 -28.24 -4.97 -2.78
N ASN A 44 -27.72 -6.06 -2.20
CA ASN A 44 -27.95 -7.44 -2.66
C ASN A 44 -28.41 -8.34 -1.50
N THR A 45 -29.54 -8.04 -0.87
CA THR A 45 -30.00 -8.68 0.38
C THR A 45 -30.21 -10.20 0.31
N ALA A 46 -30.46 -10.76 -0.88
CA ALA A 46 -30.58 -12.21 -1.09
C ALA A 46 -29.24 -12.93 -1.28
N ASN A 47 -28.14 -12.18 -1.45
CA ASN A 47 -26.83 -12.73 -1.73
C ASN A 47 -26.09 -13.10 -0.44
N PHE A 48 -25.81 -14.39 -0.28
CA PHE A 48 -25.08 -14.93 0.87
C PHE A 48 -23.67 -15.43 0.50
N ASP A 49 -23.30 -15.44 -0.79
CA ASP A 49 -22.03 -15.98 -1.26
C ASP A 49 -20.87 -15.02 -0.91
N PRO A 50 -19.95 -15.43 -0.01
CA PRO A 50 -18.86 -14.56 0.43
C PRO A 50 -17.97 -14.07 -0.70
N ARG A 51 -17.83 -14.86 -1.76
CA ARG A 51 -16.99 -14.48 -2.91
C ARG A 51 -17.49 -13.22 -3.59
N LYS A 52 -18.80 -12.93 -3.52
CA LYS A 52 -19.40 -11.76 -4.17
C LYS A 52 -19.03 -10.48 -3.45
N PHE A 53 -19.28 -10.39 -2.15
CA PHE A 53 -18.94 -9.17 -1.40
C PHE A 53 -17.44 -9.05 -1.11
N LEU A 54 -16.70 -10.17 -1.01
CA LEU A 54 -15.25 -10.13 -0.87
C LEU A 54 -14.57 -9.66 -2.16
N LYS A 55 -15.13 -9.95 -3.33
CA LYS A 55 -14.65 -9.38 -4.60
C LYS A 55 -14.75 -7.86 -4.61
N GLU A 56 -15.90 -7.31 -4.18
CA GLU A 56 -16.06 -5.85 -4.09
C GLU A 56 -15.12 -5.23 -3.05
N ALA A 57 -14.88 -5.91 -1.93
CA ALA A 57 -13.88 -5.51 -0.95
C ALA A 57 -12.46 -5.48 -1.54
N THR A 58 -12.07 -6.51 -2.29
CA THR A 58 -10.79 -6.57 -2.98
C THR A 58 -10.64 -5.42 -3.99
N ASN A 59 -11.66 -5.18 -4.82
CA ASN A 59 -11.64 -4.07 -5.79
C ASN A 59 -11.43 -2.72 -5.09
N ALA A 60 -12.20 -2.43 -4.03
CA ALA A 60 -12.09 -1.18 -3.29
C ALA A 60 -10.71 -0.99 -2.63
N MET A 61 -10.12 -2.06 -2.09
CA MET A 61 -8.74 -2.02 -1.57
C MET A 61 -7.71 -1.83 -2.68
N SER A 62 -7.88 -2.50 -3.82
CA SER A 62 -7.00 -2.36 -4.99
C SER A 62 -6.98 -0.94 -5.53
N ASP A 63 -8.13 -0.26 -5.59
CA ASP A 63 -8.21 1.14 -6.03
C ASP A 63 -7.42 2.08 -5.09
N ILE A 64 -7.51 1.86 -3.78
CA ILE A 64 -6.70 2.60 -2.80
C ILE A 64 -5.20 2.36 -3.04
N CYS A 65 -4.79 1.10 -3.17
CA CYS A 65 -3.39 0.76 -3.43
C CYS A 65 -2.87 1.40 -4.72
N ALA A 66 -3.64 1.33 -5.82
CA ALA A 66 -3.27 1.94 -7.09
C ALA A 66 -3.08 3.47 -6.94
N ALA A 67 -4.04 4.16 -6.30
CA ALA A 67 -3.93 5.59 -6.05
C ALA A 67 -2.70 5.97 -5.21
N ARG A 68 -2.33 5.14 -4.22
CA ARG A 68 -1.12 5.35 -3.41
C ARG A 68 0.16 5.10 -4.22
N PHE A 69 0.20 4.04 -5.03
CA PHE A 69 1.37 3.76 -5.86
C PHE A 69 1.66 4.86 -6.88
N GLU A 70 0.62 5.42 -7.49
CA GLU A 70 0.71 6.59 -8.37
C GLU A 70 1.18 7.84 -7.62
N ALA A 71 0.51 8.19 -6.52
CA ALA A 71 0.84 9.39 -5.74
C ALA A 71 2.26 9.34 -5.15
N PHE A 72 2.75 8.15 -4.78
CA PHE A 72 4.10 7.97 -4.23
C PHE A 72 5.18 7.84 -5.31
N GLY A 73 4.82 7.91 -6.60
CA GLY A 73 5.76 7.82 -7.72
C GLY A 73 6.39 6.44 -7.90
N SER A 74 5.75 5.39 -7.40
CA SER A 74 6.25 4.01 -7.48
C SER A 74 5.72 3.24 -8.70
N ALA A 75 4.60 3.68 -9.29
CA ALA A 75 4.04 3.11 -10.50
C ALA A 75 5.07 3.11 -11.65
N GLY A 76 5.14 2.00 -12.41
CA GLY A 76 6.07 1.85 -13.53
C GLY A 76 7.55 1.64 -13.18
N ASN A 77 7.90 1.47 -11.89
CA ASN A 77 9.29 1.21 -11.49
C ASN A 77 9.64 -0.27 -11.29
N ALA A 78 8.66 -1.18 -11.30
CA ALA A 78 8.89 -2.61 -11.03
C ALA A 78 9.94 -3.23 -11.95
N ASP A 79 9.82 -3.02 -13.27
CA ASP A 79 10.71 -3.62 -14.27
C ASP A 79 12.14 -3.04 -14.26
N LYS A 80 12.36 -1.93 -13.55
CA LYS A 80 13.68 -1.30 -13.40
C LYS A 80 14.52 -1.98 -12.31
N ILE A 81 13.92 -2.83 -11.48
CA ILE A 81 14.57 -3.46 -10.33
C ILE A 81 15.18 -4.80 -10.73
N LYS A 82 16.50 -4.93 -10.57
CA LYS A 82 17.18 -6.23 -10.59
C LYS A 82 17.20 -6.78 -9.17
N VAL A 83 16.41 -7.83 -8.93
CA VAL A 83 16.29 -8.46 -7.61
C VAL A 83 17.54 -9.28 -7.31
N SER A 84 18.20 -8.99 -6.19
CA SER A 84 19.31 -9.80 -5.67
C SER A 84 18.77 -10.86 -4.72
N SER A 85 19.40 -12.05 -4.70
CA SER A 85 19.10 -13.06 -3.70
C SER A 85 19.56 -12.63 -2.32
N LEU A 86 19.02 -13.27 -1.28
CA LEU A 86 19.43 -13.01 0.10
C LEU A 86 20.91 -13.37 0.34
N ASP A 87 21.43 -14.41 -0.32
CA ASP A 87 22.85 -14.79 -0.25
C ASP A 87 23.75 -13.69 -0.83
N THR A 88 23.38 -13.15 -2.00
CA THR A 88 24.10 -12.01 -2.58
C THR A 88 24.06 -10.80 -1.64
N MET A 89 22.90 -10.49 -1.06
CA MET A 89 22.79 -9.38 -0.10
C MET A 89 23.66 -9.61 1.14
N SER A 90 23.71 -10.83 1.67
CA SER A 90 24.57 -11.20 2.80
C SER A 90 26.05 -10.93 2.51
N GLN A 91 26.55 -11.32 1.33
CA GLN A 91 27.93 -11.04 0.93
C GLN A 91 28.22 -9.54 0.81
N ARG A 92 27.28 -8.76 0.28
CA ARG A 92 27.42 -7.29 0.17
C ARG A 92 27.54 -6.64 1.55
N TYR A 93 26.74 -7.07 2.52
CA TYR A 93 26.89 -6.63 3.91
C TYR A 93 28.25 -7.02 4.50
N LEU A 94 28.70 -8.27 4.33
CA LEU A 94 29.99 -8.74 4.86
C LEU A 94 31.19 -7.95 4.28
N SER A 95 31.08 -7.50 3.03
CA SER A 95 32.13 -6.70 2.38
C SER A 95 32.18 -5.24 2.80
N GLY A 96 31.19 -4.75 3.57
CA GLY A 96 31.05 -3.33 3.92
C GLY A 96 30.46 -2.44 2.82
N GLU A 97 30.07 -3.00 1.66
CA GLU A 97 29.50 -2.25 0.53
C GLU A 97 28.24 -1.44 0.93
N LEU A 98 27.46 -1.96 1.88
CA LEU A 98 26.19 -1.38 2.33
C LEU A 98 26.31 -0.60 3.64
N ASP A 99 27.53 -0.29 4.09
CA ASP A 99 27.74 0.51 5.29
C ASP A 99 27.18 1.91 5.13
N ALA A 100 26.58 2.42 6.21
CA ALA A 100 25.92 3.72 6.21
C ALA A 100 26.93 4.83 5.91
N GLN A 101 26.72 5.52 4.79
CA GLN A 101 27.51 6.69 4.42
C GLN A 101 26.96 7.91 5.16
N ILE A 102 27.60 8.29 6.27
CA ILE A 102 27.29 9.54 6.97
C ILE A 102 27.97 10.67 6.20
N LYS A 103 27.18 11.50 5.51
CA LYS A 103 27.65 12.75 4.88
C LYS A 103 27.18 13.95 5.69
#